data_AF-A0AAV6AR64-F1
#
_entry.id   AF-A0AAV6AR64-F1
#
_cell.length_a   1.000
_cell.length_b   1.000
_cell.length_c   1.000
_cell.angle_alpha   90.00
_cell.angle_beta   90.00
_cell.angle_gamma   90.00
#
_symmetry.space_group_name_H-M   'P 1'
#
loop_
_entity.id
_entity.type
_entity.pdbx_description
1 polymer ?
#
loop_
_entity_poly.entity_id
_entity_poly.type
_entity_poly.pdbx_seq_one_letter_code
_entity_poly.pdbx_strand_id
1 'polypeptide(L)'
;MKTAQFVERTGLDFLTVKPGSKAGLARRDTAWMGTPEMRELGEEELKKHAKHYLQECREELAEIQEKYGDARRTEITAAVEDIETEDLIVEEDMVVTVSHQGYVKR
;
A
#
# COMPACT_ATOMS: atom_id res chain seq x y z
N MET A 1 16.43 59.12 0.09
CA MET A 1 14.97 59.12 -0.16
C MET A 1 14.69 58.79 -1.62
N LYS A 2 14.38 57.53 -1.95
CA LYS A 2 13.59 57.16 -3.13
C LYS A 2 12.74 55.97 -2.71
N THR A 3 11.43 56.16 -2.75
CA THR A 3 10.38 55.22 -2.38
C THR A 3 10.32 54.10 -3.41
N ALA A 4 10.44 52.85 -2.97
CA ALA A 4 10.19 51.69 -3.82
C ALA A 4 8.68 51.61 -4.09
N GLN A 5 8.29 51.78 -5.35
CA GLN A 5 6.91 51.61 -5.79
C GLN A 5 6.60 50.11 -5.85
N PHE A 6 5.78 49.65 -4.92
CA PHE A 6 5.18 48.32 -4.93
C PHE A 6 4.05 48.34 -5.96
N VAL A 7 4.28 47.79 -7.15
CA VAL A 7 3.21 47.53 -8.13
C VAL A 7 2.63 46.18 -7.78
N GLU A 8 1.40 46.17 -7.30
CA GLU A 8 0.59 44.96 -7.12
C GLU A 8 0.47 44.24 -8.47
N ARG A 9 1.19 43.14 -8.64
CA ARG A 9 0.95 42.19 -9.72
C ARG A 9 -0.01 41.13 -9.21
N THR A 10 -1.22 41.15 -9.75
CA THR A 10 -2.24 40.13 -9.54
C THR A 10 -1.73 38.76 -10.00
N GLY A 11 -2.06 37.73 -9.25
CA GLY A 11 -1.43 36.40 -9.26
C GLY A 11 -1.66 35.51 -10.48
N LEU A 12 -1.82 36.06 -11.68
CA LEU A 12 -1.97 35.26 -12.92
C LEU A 12 -0.89 35.51 -13.99
N ASP A 13 0.02 36.47 -13.79
CA ASP A 13 1.09 36.79 -14.75
C ASP A 13 2.19 35.72 -14.86
N PHE A 14 2.23 34.75 -13.93
CA PHE A 14 3.24 33.69 -13.90
C PHE A 14 2.99 32.54 -14.89
N LEU A 15 1.74 32.38 -15.33
CA LEU A 15 1.29 31.26 -16.18
C LEU A 15 1.39 31.54 -17.67
N THR A 16 1.52 32.80 -18.09
CA THR A 16 1.54 33.15 -19.52
C THR A 16 2.96 33.21 -20.06
N VAL A 17 3.50 32.05 -20.42
CA VAL A 17 4.72 31.99 -21.24
C VAL A 17 4.30 31.82 -22.70
N LYS A 18 4.74 32.72 -23.59
CA LYS A 18 4.52 32.56 -25.03
C LYS A 18 5.26 31.31 -25.54
N PRO A 19 4.63 30.46 -26.38
CA PRO A 19 5.30 29.30 -26.98
C PRO A 19 6.56 29.74 -27.73
N GLY A 20 7.69 29.08 -27.48
CA GLY A 20 8.99 29.39 -28.11
C GLY A 20 9.90 30.35 -27.33
N SER A 21 9.46 30.95 -26.23
CA SER A 21 10.35 31.67 -25.32
C SER A 21 10.96 30.69 -24.30
N LYS A 22 12.29 30.77 -24.08
CA LYS A 22 12.94 30.02 -22.99
C LYS A 22 12.33 30.53 -21.69
N ALA A 23 11.33 29.82 -21.19
CA ALA A 23 10.83 30.02 -19.84
C ALA A 23 12.07 29.94 -18.95
N GLY A 24 12.39 31.01 -18.23
CA GLY A 24 13.54 31.09 -17.34
C GLY A 24 13.42 30.16 -16.14
N LEU A 25 13.02 28.89 -16.35
CA LEU A 25 12.86 27.83 -15.37
C LEU A 25 14.13 27.62 -14.57
N ALA A 26 15.31 27.88 -15.14
CA ALA A 26 16.57 27.77 -14.42
C ALA A 26 16.75 28.81 -13.30
N ARG A 27 15.96 29.91 -13.29
CA ARG A 27 15.93 30.92 -12.22
C ARG A 27 14.67 30.85 -11.36
N ARG A 28 13.70 30.02 -11.72
CA ARG A 28 12.54 29.77 -10.87
C ARG A 28 13.01 28.73 -9.89
N ASP A 29 13.13 29.14 -8.64
CA ASP A 29 13.50 28.27 -7.55
C ASP A 29 12.84 26.91 -7.74
N THR A 30 13.70 25.93 -7.96
CA THR A 30 13.43 24.52 -7.81
C THR A 30 12.74 24.34 -6.48
N ALA A 31 11.41 24.35 -6.45
CA ALA A 31 10.61 24.06 -5.25
C ALA A 31 10.91 22.64 -4.69
N TRP A 32 11.73 21.87 -5.40
CA TRP A 32 12.25 20.56 -5.05
C TRP A 32 13.72 20.54 -4.58
N MET A 33 14.51 21.61 -4.77
CA MET A 33 15.80 21.74 -4.08
C MET A 33 15.55 22.67 -2.90
N GLY A 34 15.46 22.08 -1.71
CA GLY A 34 15.08 22.76 -0.47
C GLY A 34 15.62 24.19 -0.34
N THR A 35 14.75 25.06 0.18
CA THR A 35 15.09 26.45 0.49
C THR A 35 16.34 26.52 1.39
N PRO A 36 17.03 27.66 1.46
CA PRO A 36 18.15 27.84 2.40
C PRO A 36 17.77 27.42 3.83
N GLU A 37 16.53 27.66 4.25
CA GLU A 37 16.01 27.24 5.56
C GLU A 37 15.91 25.71 5.70
N MET A 38 15.58 24.98 4.62
CA MET A 38 15.54 23.50 4.62
C MET A 38 16.93 22.87 4.76
N ARG A 39 18.02 23.57 4.43
CA ARG A 39 19.40 23.12 4.67
C ARG A 39 19.85 23.31 6.12
N GLU A 40 19.22 24.24 6.83
CA GLU A 40 19.50 24.56 8.23
C GLU A 40 18.68 23.72 9.20
N LEU A 41 17.55 23.16 8.75
CA LEU A 41 16.82 22.14 9.50
C LEU A 41 17.72 20.92 9.66
N GLY A 42 18.30 20.79 10.85
CA GLY A 42 19.14 19.64 11.19
C GLY A 42 18.37 18.34 10.98
N GLU A 43 19.09 17.29 10.59
CA GLU A 43 18.53 15.94 10.40
C GLU A 43 17.71 15.47 11.62
N GLU A 44 18.05 15.98 12.81
CA GLU A 44 17.32 15.76 14.06
C GLU A 44 15.90 16.35 14.08
N GLU A 45 15.70 17.56 13.56
CA GLU A 45 14.37 18.19 13.50
C GLU A 45 13.47 17.49 12.48
N LEU A 46 14.04 17.11 11.34
CA LEU A 46 13.33 16.34 10.31
C LEU A 46 12.88 14.97 10.86
N LYS A 47 13.79 14.28 11.58
CA LYS A 47 13.46 13.02 12.27
C LYS A 47 12.41 13.21 13.35
N LYS A 48 12.42 14.34 14.08
CA LYS A 48 11.43 14.65 15.11
C LYS A 48 10.03 14.85 14.52
N HIS A 49 9.91 15.62 13.43
CA HIS A 49 8.63 15.80 12.74
C HIS A 49 8.13 14.48 12.14
N ALA A 50 9.00 13.70 11.49
CA ALA A 50 8.63 12.39 10.96
C ALA A 50 8.10 11.44 12.05
N LYS A 51 8.73 11.44 13.23
CA LYS A 51 8.25 10.67 14.40
C LYS A 51 6.89 11.15 14.89
N HIS A 52 6.67 12.46 14.94
CA HIS A 52 5.40 13.05 15.37
C HIS A 52 4.26 12.65 14.44
N TYR A 53 4.44 12.81 13.13
CA TYR A 53 3.44 12.41 12.14
C TYR A 53 3.14 10.91 12.19
N LEU A 54 4.17 10.06 12.33
CA LEU A 54 3.96 8.61 12.49
C LEU A 54 3.18 8.28 13.76
N GLN A 55 3.36 9.06 14.82
CA GLN A 55 2.63 8.87 16.06
C GLN A 55 1.17 9.27 15.90
N GLU A 56 0.88 10.44 15.32
CA GLU A 56 -0.48 10.89 15.01
C GLU A 56 -1.21 9.88 14.11
N CYS A 57 -0.58 9.43 13.02
CA CYS A 57 -1.19 8.42 12.15
C CYS A 57 -1.48 7.10 12.87
N ARG A 58 -0.64 6.68 13.83
CA ARG A 58 -0.90 5.47 14.62
C ARG A 58 -2.09 5.65 15.55
N GLU A 59 -2.19 6.80 16.20
CA GLU A 59 -3.30 7.14 17.10
C GLU A 59 -4.62 7.22 16.32
N GLU A 60 -4.62 7.86 15.15
CA GLU A 60 -5.78 7.90 14.25
C GLU A 60 -6.22 6.51 13.77
N LEU A 61 -5.28 5.66 13.35
CA LEU A 61 -5.59 4.29 12.92
C LEU A 61 -6.14 3.44 14.06
N ALA A 62 -5.64 3.62 15.29
CA ALA A 62 -6.15 2.95 16.47
C ALA A 62 -7.59 3.40 16.80
N GLU A 63 -7.88 4.69 16.72
CA GLU A 63 -9.25 5.20 16.88
C GLU A 63 -10.22 4.63 15.83
N ILE A 64 -9.78 4.54 14.57
CA ILE A 64 -10.60 3.97 13.49
C ILE A 64 -10.86 2.48 13.76
N GLN A 65 -9.84 1.74 14.20
CA GLN A 65 -9.97 0.34 14.57
C GLN A 65 -10.94 0.14 15.74
N GLU A 66 -10.93 1.01 16.75
CA GLU A 66 -11.87 0.94 17.87
C GLU A 66 -13.31 1.27 17.44
N LYS A 67 -13.48 2.29 16.60
CA LYS A 67 -14.81 2.76 16.15
C LYS A 67 -15.48 1.80 15.16
N TYR A 68 -14.69 1.16 14.29
CA TYR A 68 -15.22 0.42 13.14
C TYR A 68 -14.70 -1.03 13.02
N GLY A 69 -13.81 -1.47 13.92
CA GLY A 69 -13.27 -2.82 13.88
C GLY A 69 -14.33 -3.85 14.27
N ASP A 70 -14.46 -4.89 13.45
CA ASP A 70 -15.27 -6.06 13.73
C ASP A 70 -14.40 -7.30 13.93
N ALA A 71 -14.93 -8.28 14.66
CA ALA A 71 -14.25 -9.56 14.82
C ALA A 71 -14.22 -10.30 13.49
N ARG A 72 -13.10 -10.99 13.21
CA ARG A 72 -12.97 -11.80 12.00
C ARG A 72 -14.07 -12.87 11.98
N ARG A 73 -14.89 -12.83 10.93
CA ARG A 73 -16.04 -13.74 10.77
C ARG A 73 -15.67 -15.17 10.37
N THR A 74 -14.47 -15.36 9.82
CA THR A 74 -14.02 -16.65 9.30
C THR A 74 -12.79 -17.15 10.03
N GLU A 75 -12.77 -18.44 10.32
CA GLU A 75 -11.62 -19.15 10.85
C GLU A 75 -10.68 -19.56 9.71
N ILE A 76 -9.37 -19.55 9.95
CA ILE A 76 -8.38 -20.09 9.03
C ILE A 76 -8.05 -21.49 9.54
N THR A 77 -8.65 -22.51 8.94
CA THR A 77 -8.30 -23.90 9.21
C THR A 77 -7.15 -24.32 8.31
N ALA A 78 -6.28 -25.20 8.80
CA ALA A 78 -5.35 -25.90 7.92
C ALA A 78 -6.14 -26.70 6.87
N ALA A 79 -5.52 -26.94 5.71
CA ALA A 79 -6.12 -27.80 4.71
C ALA A 79 -6.45 -29.15 5.34
N VAL A 80 -7.72 -29.54 5.27
CA VAL A 80 -8.11 -30.94 5.45
C VAL A 80 -7.46 -31.70 4.30
N GLU A 81 -6.96 -32.91 4.56
CA GLU A 81 -6.33 -33.78 3.55
C GLU A 81 -7.06 -33.66 2.21
N ASP A 82 -6.28 -33.45 1.14
CA ASP A 82 -6.82 -33.42 -0.21
C ASP A 82 -7.53 -34.76 -0.45
N ILE A 83 -8.82 -34.71 -0.78
CA ILE A 83 -9.60 -35.91 -1.08
C ILE A 83 -8.99 -36.56 -2.32
N GLU A 84 -8.46 -37.78 -2.17
CA GLU A 84 -7.95 -38.54 -3.31
C GLU A 84 -9.11 -39.15 -4.10
N THR A 85 -8.88 -39.52 -5.36
CA THR A 85 -9.97 -40.07 -6.20
C THR A 85 -10.43 -41.43 -5.66
N GLU A 86 -9.52 -42.13 -4.98
CA GLU A 86 -9.68 -43.40 -4.32
C GLU A 86 -10.67 -43.31 -3.14
N ASP A 87 -10.68 -42.20 -2.39
CA ASP A 87 -11.60 -41.98 -1.26
C ASP A 87 -13.07 -41.85 -1.69
N LEU A 88 -13.30 -41.58 -2.98
CA LEU A 88 -14.65 -41.52 -3.56
C LEU A 88 -15.22 -42.90 -3.90
N ILE A 89 -14.40 -43.95 -3.83
CA ILE A 89 -14.81 -45.32 -4.10
C ILE A 89 -15.37 -45.92 -2.82
N VAL A 90 -16.63 -46.34 -2.85
CA VAL A 90 -17.29 -46.97 -1.70
C VAL A 90 -16.67 -48.35 -1.44
N GLU A 91 -16.24 -48.60 -0.20
CA GLU A 91 -15.77 -49.91 0.23
C GLU A 91 -16.94 -50.91 0.31
N GLU A 92 -16.87 -51.99 -0.47
CA GLU A 92 -17.83 -53.11 -0.44
C GLU A 92 -17.14 -54.36 0.10
N ASP A 93 -17.76 -55.02 1.09
CA ASP A 93 -17.32 -56.33 1.58
C ASP A 93 -17.58 -57.40 0.51
N MET A 94 -16.52 -57.85 -0.18
CA MET A 94 -16.61 -58.86 -1.24
C MET A 94 -15.77 -60.11 -0.93
N VAL A 95 -16.27 -61.29 -1.31
CA VAL A 95 -15.57 -62.56 -1.17
C VAL A 95 -15.10 -63.05 -2.53
N VAL A 96 -13.80 -62.88 -2.81
CA VAL A 96 -13.21 -63.36 -4.06
C VAL A 96 -12.90 -64.85 -3.95
N THR A 97 -13.49 -65.67 -4.82
CA THR A 97 -13.18 -67.11 -4.89
C THR A 97 -12.30 -67.40 -6.10
N VAL A 98 -11.18 -68.10 -5.85
CA VAL A 98 -10.25 -68.56 -6.88
C VAL A 98 -10.42 -70.07 -7.07
N SER A 99 -10.73 -70.49 -8.30
CA SER A 99 -10.81 -71.91 -8.63
C SER A 99 -9.43 -72.50 -8.96
N HIS A 100 -9.29 -73.82 -8.85
CA HIS A 100 -8.05 -74.53 -9.16
C HIS A 100 -7.61 -74.37 -10.64
N GLN A 101 -8.53 -74.00 -11.53
CA GLN A 101 -8.28 -73.73 -12.95
C GLN A 101 -8.02 -72.25 -13.25
N GLY A 102 -7.91 -71.40 -12.22
CA GLY A 102 -7.56 -69.98 -12.38
C GLY A 102 -8.73 -69.05 -12.65
N TYR A 103 -9.98 -69.48 -12.46
CA TYR A 103 -11.13 -68.58 -12.57
C TYR A 103 -11.30 -67.77 -11.29
N VAL A 104 -11.42 -66.45 -11.44
CA VAL A 104 -11.68 -65.50 -10.36
C VAL A 104 -13.14 -65.06 -10.45
N LYS A 105 -13.88 -65.22 -9.35
CA LYS A 105 -15.23 -64.68 -9.21
C LYS A 105 -15.27 -63.71 -8.04
N ARG A 106 -15.93 -62.58 -8.27
CA ARG A 106 -16.30 -61.57 -7.27
C ARG A 106 -17.62 -61.93 -6.61
#